data_AF-A0A4R6C648-F1
#
_entry.id   AF-A0A4R6C648-F1
#
_cell.length_a   1.000
_cell.length_b   1.000
_cell.length_c   1.000
_cell.angle_alpha   90.00
_cell.angle_beta   90.00
_cell.angle_gamma   90.00
#
_symmetry.space_group_name_H-M   'P 1'
#
loop_
_entity.id
_entity.type
_entity.pdbx_description
1 polymer ?
#
loop_
_entity_poly.entity_id
_entity_poly.type
_entity_poly.pdbx_seq_one_letter_code
_entity_poly.pdbx_strand_id
1 'polypeptide(L)'
;MQERLAESILSGNFHIAEDIMKQTDFLEFEELFISACHESESVMYYTFILEQMKKEETVELHDLAFLLLVYPLCEVNGAFDSAYYHAERAVYMTDSKEIKNLLQLLFLYTVPNPVLSDREAFDTAKKILSIDSNNQVARKLMKKAAKQLDQVVVDIKDFNQYKNA
;
A
#
# COMPACT_ATOMS: atom_id res chain seq x y z
N MET A 1 -13.71 23.45 5.46
CA MET A 1 -14.09 22.29 4.62
C MET A 1 -13.79 20.99 5.34
N GLN A 2 -12.56 20.82 5.86
CA GLN A 2 -12.15 19.66 6.65
C GLN A 2 -13.12 19.31 7.80
N GLU A 3 -13.49 20.27 8.65
CA GLU A 3 -14.43 20.04 9.77
C GLU A 3 -15.77 19.48 9.28
N ARG A 4 -16.36 20.09 8.24
CA ARG A 4 -17.62 19.63 7.65
C ARG A 4 -17.50 18.21 7.06
N LEU A 5 -16.38 17.90 6.41
CA LEU A 5 -16.08 16.55 5.91
C LEU A 5 -16.01 15.57 7.09
N ALA A 6 -15.22 15.88 8.12
CA ALA A 6 -15.05 15.05 9.30
C ALA A 6 -16.38 14.77 10.00
N GLU A 7 -17.17 15.81 10.28
CA GLU A 7 -18.50 15.70 10.88
C GLU A 7 -19.42 14.80 10.04
N SER A 8 -19.43 14.96 8.72
CA SER A 8 -20.27 14.14 7.84
C SER A 8 -19.88 12.66 7.84
N ILE A 9 -18.58 12.35 7.90
CA ILE A 9 -18.07 10.98 7.98
C ILE A 9 -18.39 10.37 9.35
N LEU A 10 -18.03 11.07 10.43
CA LEU A 10 -18.17 10.58 11.80
C LEU A 10 -19.64 10.40 12.22
N SER A 11 -20.56 11.18 11.65
CA SER A 11 -22.01 11.03 11.87
C SER A 11 -22.68 10.01 10.94
N GLY A 12 -21.95 9.39 10.00
CA GLY A 12 -22.50 8.46 9.01
C GLY A 12 -23.33 9.14 7.90
N ASN A 13 -23.29 10.47 7.81
CA ASN A 13 -23.95 11.26 6.77
C ASN A 13 -23.13 11.26 5.47
N PHE A 14 -22.85 10.07 4.94
CA PHE A 14 -21.93 9.85 3.80
C PHE A 14 -22.34 10.55 2.51
N HIS A 15 -23.62 10.86 2.32
CA HIS A 15 -24.05 11.64 1.16
C HIS A 15 -23.42 13.04 1.12
N ILE A 16 -23.21 13.68 2.28
CA ILE A 16 -22.56 15.00 2.35
C ILE A 16 -21.06 14.87 2.04
N ALA A 17 -20.40 13.84 2.56
CA ALA A 17 -19.00 13.57 2.25
C ALA A 17 -18.80 13.25 0.76
N GLU A 18 -19.73 12.52 0.15
CA GLU A 18 -19.73 12.22 -1.28
C GLU A 18 -19.94 13.47 -2.14
N ASP A 19 -20.82 14.38 -1.73
CA ASP A 19 -21.00 15.67 -2.40
C ASP A 19 -19.72 16.51 -2.35
N ILE A 20 -19.01 16.52 -1.22
CA ILE A 20 -17.70 17.17 -1.09
C ILE A 20 -16.69 16.51 -2.04
N MET A 21 -16.59 15.17 -2.03
CA MET A 21 -15.69 14.41 -2.90
C MET A 21 -15.91 14.72 -4.39
N LYS A 22 -17.16 14.91 -4.83
CA LYS A 22 -17.51 15.22 -6.23
C LYS A 22 -17.24 16.67 -6.62
N GLN A 23 -17.21 17.59 -5.66
CA GLN A 23 -17.08 19.03 -5.89
C GLN A 23 -15.64 19.53 -5.73
N THR A 24 -14.76 18.68 -5.22
CA THR A 24 -13.36 18.98 -4.95
C THR A 24 -12.47 18.17 -5.89
N ASP A 25 -11.29 18.70 -6.24
CA ASP A 25 -10.28 17.89 -6.92
C ASP A 25 -9.91 16.66 -6.06
N PHE A 26 -9.71 15.51 -6.68
CA PHE A 26 -9.54 14.28 -5.90
C PHE A 26 -8.29 14.33 -5.00
N LEU A 27 -7.21 14.98 -5.44
CA LEU A 27 -6.00 15.12 -4.62
C LEU A 27 -6.25 16.02 -3.41
N GLU A 28 -6.96 17.14 -3.60
CA GLU A 28 -7.36 18.02 -2.49
C GLU A 28 -8.31 17.29 -1.52
N PHE A 29 -9.25 16.48 -2.04
CA PHE A 29 -10.12 15.64 -1.21
C PHE A 29 -9.31 14.63 -0.41
N GLU A 30 -8.38 13.90 -1.05
CA GLU A 30 -7.49 12.92 -0.41
C GLU A 30 -6.72 13.54 0.76
N GLU A 31 -6.10 14.71 0.56
CA GLU A 31 -5.36 15.41 1.61
C GLU A 31 -6.25 15.79 2.80
N LEU A 32 -7.41 16.40 2.54
CA LEU A 32 -8.38 16.77 3.58
C LEU A 32 -8.91 15.54 4.32
N PHE A 33 -9.17 14.45 3.59
CA PHE A 33 -9.74 13.23 4.11
C PHE A 33 -8.75 12.47 5.00
N ILE A 34 -7.49 12.34 4.57
CA ILE A 34 -6.42 11.73 5.36
C ILE A 34 -6.13 12.58 6.61
N SER A 35 -6.06 13.91 6.47
CA SER A 35 -5.85 14.83 7.60
C SER A 35 -6.93 14.66 8.67
N ALA A 36 -8.20 14.65 8.27
CA ALA A 36 -9.32 14.47 9.19
C ALA A 36 -9.36 13.07 9.82
N CYS A 37 -8.97 12.03 9.07
CA CYS A 37 -8.83 10.68 9.62
C CYS A 37 -7.70 10.62 10.65
N HIS A 38 -6.57 11.28 10.40
CA HIS A 38 -5.45 11.32 11.35
C HIS A 38 -5.82 12.01 12.67
N GLU A 39 -6.66 13.04 12.65
CA GLU A 39 -7.12 13.74 13.86
C GLU A 39 -8.06 12.90 14.73
N SER A 40 -8.85 12.01 14.12
CA SER A 40 -9.91 11.26 14.82
C SER A 40 -9.63 9.76 14.98
N GLU A 41 -8.70 9.22 14.18
CA GLU A 41 -8.32 7.81 14.08
C GLU A 41 -9.53 6.87 13.91
N SER A 42 -10.61 7.38 13.31
CA SER A 42 -11.88 6.65 13.23
C SER A 42 -11.94 5.73 12.01
N VAL A 43 -12.32 4.47 12.24
CA VAL A 43 -12.59 3.51 11.17
C VAL A 43 -13.81 3.88 10.30
N MET A 44 -14.58 4.91 10.67
CA MET A 44 -15.66 5.46 9.84
C MET A 44 -15.15 6.00 8.50
N TYR A 45 -13.92 6.50 8.43
CA TYR A 45 -13.31 6.94 7.17
C TYR A 45 -13.10 5.76 6.22
N TYR A 46 -12.61 4.64 6.75
CA TYR A 46 -12.50 3.41 5.97
C TYR A 46 -13.89 2.88 5.54
N THR A 47 -14.87 2.93 6.45
CA THR A 47 -16.26 2.53 6.16
C THR A 47 -16.86 3.36 5.02
N PHE A 48 -16.61 4.68 4.97
CA PHE A 48 -17.03 5.54 3.86
C PHE A 48 -16.43 5.10 2.53
N ILE A 49 -15.13 4.80 2.48
CA ILE A 49 -14.46 4.34 1.25
C ILE A 49 -15.11 3.05 0.75
N LEU A 50 -15.39 2.09 1.65
CA LEU A 50 -16.06 0.85 1.30
C LEU A 50 -17.48 1.08 0.75
N GLU A 51 -18.21 2.05 1.29
CA GLU A 51 -19.52 2.45 0.75
C GLU A 51 -19.40 3.09 -0.65
N GLN A 52 -18.34 3.85 -0.93
CA GLN A 52 -18.10 4.37 -2.29
C GLN A 52 -17.75 3.26 -3.27
N MET A 53 -16.89 2.31 -2.88
CA MET A 53 -16.51 1.17 -3.73
C MET A 53 -17.72 0.28 -4.11
N LYS A 54 -18.72 0.16 -3.22
CA LYS A 54 -19.97 -0.56 -3.53
C LYS A 54 -20.77 0.10 -4.65
N LYS A 55 -20.64 1.42 -4.82
CA LYS A 55 -21.31 2.18 -5.89
C LYS A 55 -20.50 2.11 -7.17
N GLU A 56 -19.21 2.40 -7.06
CA GLU A 56 -18.27 2.36 -8.16
C GLU A 56 -16.87 2.09 -7.60
N GLU A 57 -16.31 0.94 -7.97
CA GLU A 57 -14.96 0.55 -7.57
C GLU A 57 -13.93 1.24 -8.49
N THR A 58 -13.02 2.02 -7.90
CA THR A 58 -11.97 2.74 -8.65
C THR A 58 -10.59 2.52 -8.02
N VAL A 59 -9.54 2.67 -8.83
CA VAL A 59 -8.15 2.55 -8.36
C VAL A 59 -7.84 3.60 -7.30
N GLU A 60 -8.35 4.82 -7.48
CA GLU A 60 -8.19 5.95 -6.57
C GLU A 60 -8.79 5.67 -5.19
N LEU A 61 -9.93 4.97 -5.11
CA LEU A 61 -10.51 4.55 -3.84
C LEU A 61 -9.65 3.47 -3.16
N HIS A 62 -9.04 2.55 -3.93
CA HIS A 62 -8.08 1.58 -3.39
C HIS A 62 -6.81 2.25 -2.88
N ASP A 63 -6.31 3.26 -3.60
CA ASP A 63 -5.16 4.06 -3.18
C ASP A 63 -5.44 4.81 -1.88
N LEU A 64 -6.60 5.46 -1.78
CA LEU A 64 -7.02 6.17 -0.57
C LEU A 64 -7.20 5.22 0.62
N ALA A 65 -7.80 4.04 0.40
CA ALA A 65 -7.93 3.01 1.42
C ALA A 65 -6.56 2.53 1.91
N PHE A 66 -5.63 2.24 0.98
CA PHE A 66 -4.26 1.88 1.31
C PHE A 66 -3.61 2.94 2.20
N LEU A 67 -3.69 4.22 1.81
CA LEU A 67 -3.11 5.32 2.56
C LEU A 67 -3.68 5.44 3.96
N LEU A 68 -5.00 5.30 4.14
CA LEU A 68 -5.61 5.28 5.48
C LEU A 68 -5.01 4.17 6.36
N LEU A 69 -4.88 2.98 5.80
CA LEU A 69 -4.54 1.77 6.55
C LEU A 69 -3.04 1.70 6.90
N VAL A 70 -2.17 2.33 6.11
CA VAL A 70 -0.73 2.38 6.42
C VAL A 70 -0.31 3.63 7.19
N TYR A 71 -1.21 4.61 7.34
CA TYR A 71 -0.92 5.86 8.04
C TYR A 71 -1.87 6.15 9.21
N PRO A 72 -3.03 6.82 9.07
CA PRO A 72 -3.84 7.20 10.23
C PRO A 72 -4.46 6.02 10.98
N LEU A 73 -4.65 4.87 10.33
CA LEU A 73 -5.26 3.67 10.92
C LEU A 73 -4.25 2.52 11.10
N CYS A 74 -2.94 2.79 11.03
CA CYS A 74 -1.91 1.74 11.04
C CYS A 74 -1.87 0.90 12.34
N GLU A 75 -2.37 1.44 13.44
CA GLU A 75 -2.46 0.77 14.74
C GLU A 75 -3.70 -0.16 14.86
N VAL A 76 -4.63 -0.10 13.90
CA VAL A 76 -5.78 -1.01 13.87
C VAL A 76 -5.30 -2.43 13.55
N ASN A 77 -5.73 -3.41 14.34
CA ASN A 77 -5.38 -4.80 14.09
C ASN A 77 -5.86 -5.23 12.69
N GLY A 78 -4.94 -5.76 11.87
CA GLY A 78 -5.22 -6.15 10.49
C GLY A 78 -5.19 -5.00 9.48
N ALA A 79 -4.74 -3.80 9.86
CA ALA A 79 -4.65 -2.65 8.95
C ALA A 79 -3.71 -2.93 7.78
N PHE A 80 -2.50 -3.44 8.04
CA PHE A 80 -1.55 -3.77 6.98
C PHE A 80 -2.00 -4.94 6.08
N ASP A 81 -2.72 -5.92 6.62
CA ASP A 81 -3.33 -7.00 5.82
C ASP A 81 -4.42 -6.44 4.89
N SER A 82 -5.23 -5.52 5.40
CA SER A 82 -6.24 -4.82 4.61
C SER A 82 -5.59 -3.91 3.56
N ALA A 83 -4.48 -3.24 3.90
CA ALA A 83 -3.72 -2.42 2.97
C ALA A 83 -3.15 -3.27 1.83
N TYR A 84 -2.64 -4.47 2.13
CA TYR A 84 -2.20 -5.44 1.13
C TYR A 84 -3.32 -5.80 0.16
N TYR A 85 -4.53 -6.10 0.67
CA TYR A 85 -5.70 -6.35 -0.18
C TYR A 85 -5.97 -5.18 -1.15
N HIS A 86 -5.97 -3.93 -0.65
CA HIS A 86 -6.23 -2.77 -1.52
C HIS A 86 -5.11 -2.53 -2.54
N ALA A 87 -3.84 -2.70 -2.15
CA ALA A 87 -2.71 -2.57 -3.06
C ALA A 87 -2.73 -3.64 -4.16
N GLU A 88 -3.02 -4.91 -3.81
CA GLU A 88 -3.15 -6.00 -4.77
C GLU A 88 -4.29 -5.73 -5.76
N ARG A 89 -5.45 -5.28 -5.26
CA ARG A 89 -6.61 -4.94 -6.09
C ARG A 89 -6.31 -3.80 -7.06
N ALA A 90 -5.63 -2.75 -6.63
CA ALA A 90 -5.19 -1.65 -7.49
C ALA A 90 -4.19 -2.11 -8.57
N VAL A 91 -3.25 -2.99 -8.22
CA VAL A 91 -2.31 -3.60 -9.19
C VAL A 91 -3.04 -4.47 -10.22
N TYR A 92 -4.08 -5.21 -9.80
CA TYR A 92 -4.92 -5.98 -10.71
C TYR A 92 -5.69 -5.06 -11.68
N MET A 93 -6.37 -4.02 -11.17
CA MET A 93 -7.18 -3.10 -11.97
C MET A 93 -6.36 -2.30 -13.00
N THR A 94 -5.07 -2.13 -12.75
CA THR A 94 -4.15 -1.38 -13.62
C THR A 94 -3.33 -2.28 -14.57
N ASP A 95 -3.65 -3.58 -14.67
CA ASP A 95 -2.85 -4.59 -15.37
C ASP A 95 -1.36 -4.59 -14.96
N SER A 96 -1.07 -4.22 -13.71
CA SER A 96 0.28 -4.04 -13.19
C SER A 96 1.12 -3.04 -14.00
N LYS A 97 0.51 -2.02 -14.62
CA LYS A 97 1.22 -0.99 -15.41
C LYS A 97 1.56 0.25 -14.60
N GLU A 98 0.85 0.48 -13.50
CA GLU A 98 1.05 1.65 -12.66
C GLU A 98 2.14 1.42 -11.61
N ILE A 99 3.25 2.16 -11.75
CA ILE A 99 4.40 2.05 -10.84
C ILE A 99 4.00 2.40 -9.40
N LYS A 100 3.10 3.38 -9.22
CA LYS A 100 2.60 3.80 -7.90
C LYS A 100 2.03 2.60 -7.14
N ASN A 101 1.14 1.82 -7.76
CA ASN A 101 0.49 0.69 -7.11
C ASN A 101 1.47 -0.46 -6.83
N LEU A 102 2.45 -0.68 -7.72
CA LEU A 102 3.52 -1.64 -7.46
C LEU A 102 4.44 -1.21 -6.29
N LEU A 103 4.69 0.10 -6.16
CA LEU A 103 5.48 0.64 -5.05
C LEU A 103 4.75 0.52 -3.71
N GLN A 104 3.41 0.61 -3.69
CA GLN A 104 2.61 0.33 -2.49
C GLN A 104 2.77 -1.11 -2.01
N LEU A 105 2.79 -2.10 -2.92
CA LEU A 105 3.13 -3.48 -2.54
C LEU A 105 4.54 -3.57 -1.94
N LEU A 106 5.55 -2.95 -2.57
CA LEU A 106 6.91 -2.96 -2.03
C LEU A 106 7.02 -2.27 -0.67
N PHE A 107 6.22 -1.23 -0.41
CA PHE A 107 6.19 -0.59 0.90
C PHE A 107 5.80 -1.60 2.01
N LEU A 108 4.83 -2.47 1.75
CA LEU A 108 4.37 -3.50 2.71
C LEU A 108 5.40 -4.62 2.97
N TYR A 109 6.46 -4.71 2.16
CA TYR A 109 7.63 -5.54 2.45
C TYR A 109 8.64 -4.87 3.41
N THR A 110 8.57 -3.55 3.54
CA THR A 110 9.54 -2.78 4.34
C THR A 110 9.12 -2.52 5.78
N VAL A 111 7.86 -2.82 6.12
CA VAL A 111 7.32 -2.65 7.48
C VAL A 111 7.88 -3.72 8.43
N PRO A 112 7.92 -3.49 9.77
CA PRO A 112 8.55 -4.41 10.73
C PRO A 112 8.01 -5.85 10.71
N ASN A 113 6.72 -6.01 10.39
CA ASN A 113 6.07 -7.31 10.17
C ASN A 113 5.57 -7.35 8.71
N PRO A 114 6.42 -7.76 7.75
CA PRO A 114 6.05 -7.76 6.34
C PRO A 114 4.82 -8.63 6.07
N VAL A 115 3.86 -8.07 5.35
CA VAL A 115 2.69 -8.82 4.86
C VAL A 115 2.99 -9.46 3.50
N LEU A 116 3.93 -8.89 2.76
CA LEU A 116 4.39 -9.39 1.46
C LEU A 116 5.52 -10.42 1.63
N SER A 117 5.46 -11.55 0.92
CA SER A 117 6.56 -12.52 0.92
C SER A 117 7.78 -12.04 0.11
N ASP A 118 8.96 -12.61 0.39
CA ASP A 118 10.18 -12.33 -0.38
C ASP A 118 10.00 -12.54 -1.89
N ARG A 119 9.25 -13.59 -2.27
CA ARG A 119 8.98 -13.91 -3.67
C ARG A 119 8.14 -12.84 -4.34
N GLU A 120 7.04 -12.43 -3.71
CA GLU A 120 6.16 -11.40 -4.25
C GLU A 120 6.87 -10.04 -4.32
N ALA A 121 7.69 -9.71 -3.30
CA ALA A 121 8.51 -8.51 -3.30
C ALA A 121 9.51 -8.51 -4.48
N PHE A 122 10.16 -9.65 -4.75
CA PHE A 122 11.06 -9.82 -5.87
C PHE A 122 10.35 -9.67 -7.23
N ASP A 123 9.21 -10.35 -7.40
CA ASP A 123 8.43 -10.31 -8.63
C ASP A 123 7.88 -8.90 -8.89
N THR A 124 7.43 -8.20 -7.85
CA THR A 124 6.99 -6.80 -7.91
C THR A 124 8.14 -5.87 -8.30
N ALA A 125 9.32 -6.00 -7.66
CA ALA A 125 10.49 -5.20 -8.01
C ALA A 125 10.93 -5.42 -9.47
N LYS A 126 10.91 -6.68 -9.94
CA LYS A 126 11.21 -7.02 -11.34
C LYS A 126 10.19 -6.38 -12.29
N LYS A 127 8.91 -6.39 -11.95
CA LYS A 127 7.85 -5.74 -12.75
C LYS A 127 8.08 -4.23 -12.83
N ILE A 128 8.37 -3.56 -11.72
CA ILE A 128 8.71 -2.14 -11.72
C ILE A 128 9.89 -1.85 -12.65
N LEU A 129 10.97 -2.62 -12.56
CA LEU A 129 12.17 -2.41 -13.40
C LEU A 129 11.94 -2.70 -14.88
N SER A 130 10.92 -3.48 -15.23
CA SER A 130 10.50 -3.66 -16.63
C SER A 130 9.78 -2.45 -17.21
N ILE A 131 9.19 -1.60 -16.37
CA ILE A 131 8.46 -0.38 -16.76
C ILE A 131 9.39 0.84 -16.62
N ASP A 132 10.04 0.99 -15.46
CA ASP A 132 11.04 2.00 -15.16
C ASP A 132 12.32 1.33 -14.67
N SER A 133 13.24 1.11 -15.61
CA SER A 133 14.54 0.51 -15.30
C SER A 133 15.38 1.33 -14.33
N ASN A 134 15.11 2.63 -14.11
CA ASN A 134 15.89 3.49 -13.21
C ASN A 134 15.27 3.63 -11.82
N ASN A 135 14.17 2.94 -11.54
CA ASN A 135 13.49 3.01 -10.26
C ASN A 135 14.42 2.62 -9.10
N GLN A 136 14.70 3.57 -8.21
CA GLN A 136 15.71 3.38 -7.15
C GLN A 136 15.24 2.44 -6.05
N VAL A 137 13.93 2.43 -5.75
CA VAL A 137 13.35 1.55 -4.72
C VAL A 137 13.50 0.10 -5.14
N ALA A 138 13.04 -0.24 -6.35
CA ALA A 138 13.13 -1.58 -6.89
C ALA A 138 14.60 -2.04 -7.06
N ARG A 139 15.50 -1.17 -7.54
CA ARG A 139 16.94 -1.49 -7.64
C ARG A 139 17.58 -1.80 -6.30
N LYS A 140 17.25 -1.03 -5.24
CA LYS A 140 17.79 -1.27 -3.90
C LYS A 140 17.34 -2.62 -3.36
N LEU A 141 16.07 -2.98 -3.55
CA LEU A 141 15.54 -4.29 -3.14
C LEU A 141 16.24 -5.44 -3.87
N MET A 142 16.37 -5.36 -5.20
CA MET A 142 17.07 -6.38 -6.00
C MET A 142 18.53 -6.56 -5.57
N LYS A 143 19.24 -5.48 -5.24
CA LYS A 143 20.61 -5.54 -4.72
C LYS A 143 20.69 -6.22 -3.34
N LYS A 144 19.72 -5.97 -2.45
CA LYS A 144 19.64 -6.62 -1.14
C LYS A 144 19.43 -8.13 -1.29
N ALA A 145 18.49 -8.53 -2.13
CA ALA A 145 18.19 -9.94 -2.42
C ALA A 145 19.40 -10.67 -3.02
N ALA A 146 20.11 -10.06 -3.98
CA ALA A 146 21.32 -10.65 -4.57
C ALA A 146 22.43 -10.90 -3.53
N LYS A 147 22.68 -9.94 -2.63
CA LYS A 147 23.67 -10.10 -1.55
C LYS A 147 23.34 -11.24 -0.59
N GLN A 148 22.06 -11.42 -0.25
CA GLN A 148 21.62 -12.51 0.63
C GLN A 148 21.83 -13.87 -0.04
N LEU A 149 21.52 -13.98 -1.34
CA LEU A 149 21.76 -15.21 -2.10
C LEU A 149 23.26 -15.53 -2.19
N ASP A 150 24.11 -14.53 -2.45
CA ASP A 150 25.56 -14.72 -2.48
C ASP A 150 26.09 -15.23 -1.12
N GLN A 151 25.58 -14.69 0.00
CA GLN A 151 25.96 -15.15 1.35
C GLN A 151 25.54 -16.60 1.62
N VAL A 152 24.30 -16.97 1.29
CA VAL A 152 23.81 -18.35 1.45
C VAL A 152 24.63 -19.34 0.62
N VAL A 153 25.01 -18.97 -0.61
CA VAL A 153 25.87 -19.81 -1.46
C VAL A 153 27.27 -19.96 -0.89
N VAL A 154 27.82 -18.91 -0.28
CA VAL A 154 29.12 -18.97 0.42
C VAL A 154 29.03 -19.90 1.63
N ASP A 155 28.04 -19.73 2.49
CA ASP A 155 27.86 -20.55 3.70
C ASP A 155 27.75 -22.05 3.35
N ILE A 156 26.95 -22.41 2.34
CA ILE A 156 26.81 -23.82 1.90
C ILE A 156 28.14 -24.40 1.41
N LYS A 157 28.96 -23.62 0.70
CA LYS A 157 30.28 -24.07 0.23
C LYS A 157 31.23 -24.30 1.40
N ASP A 158 31.24 -23.40 2.37
CA ASP A 158 32.09 -23.51 3.56
C ASP A 158 31.67 -24.73 4.40
N PHE A 159 30.37 -24.96 4.62
CA PHE A 159 29.86 -26.16 5.30
C PHE A 159 30.26 -27.47 4.61
N ASN A 160 30.32 -27.50 3.28
CA ASN A 160 30.72 -28.70 2.53
C ASN A 160 32.24 -28.92 2.54
N GLN A 161 33.05 -27.87 2.71
CA GLN A 161 34.51 -28.03 2.87
C GLN A 161 34.86 -28.70 4.21
N TYR A 162 34.12 -28.43 5.28
CA TYR A 162 34.35 -29.08 6.59
C TYR A 162 33.84 -30.53 6.69
N LYS A 163 33.03 -31.01 5.74
CA LYS A 163 32.57 -32.41 5.69
C LYS A 163 33.51 -33.34 4.93
N ASN A 164 34.46 -32.79 4.19
CA ASN A 164 35.44 -33.56 3.40
C ASN A 164 36.86 -33.51 4.00
N ALA A 165 36.98 -33.12 5.28
CA ALA A 165 38.23 -33.10 6.05
C ALA A 165 38.22 -34.21 7.11
#